data_AF-A0A5B8VNN8-F1
#
_entry.id   AF-A0A5B8VNN8-F1
#
_cell.length_a   1.000
_cell.length_b   1.000
_cell.length_c   1.000
_cell.angle_alpha   90.00
_cell.angle_beta   90.00
_cell.angle_gamma   90.00
#
_symmetry.space_group_name_H-M   'P 1'
#
loop_
_entity.id
_entity.type
_entity.pdbx_description
1 polymer ?
#
loop_
_entity_poly.entity_id
_entity_poly.type
_entity_poly.pdbx_seq_one_letter_code
_entity_poly.pdbx_strand_id
1 'polypeptide(L)'
;MILDKFTYLTLTVIDKDVQACQKMIDKISNDGPVQEYRISIRRIDPDKIYIGEPEYNGVRKYLIWEPKNLPNKTAFIANLIDGYSSLIYRLCERNSLSAISVSFTNIKYSKDDLPAFYLTYRDYSNNKETERVVYAIKETHRWVYYAVGEVQPFEDTTNYENRIKPKRINKPVLLSYLKKLNIDIEDDQFWDSKDGKGVYFERLQRK
;
A
#
# COMPACT_ATOMS: atom_id res chain seq x y z
N MET A 1 5.91 4.09 17.84
CA MET A 1 6.34 3.89 16.43
C MET A 1 5.26 4.44 15.52
N ILE A 2 5.58 5.00 14.35
CA ILE A 2 4.55 5.60 13.45
C ILE A 2 3.45 4.59 13.09
N LEU A 3 3.82 3.32 12.91
CA LEU A 3 2.89 2.25 12.62
C LEU A 3 1.78 2.09 13.67
N ASP A 4 2.03 2.39 14.95
CA ASP A 4 1.05 2.22 16.04
C ASP A 4 -0.16 3.16 15.92
N LYS A 5 -0.05 4.21 15.09
CA LYS A 5 -1.15 5.15 14.85
C LYS A 5 -2.25 4.59 13.95
N PHE A 6 -1.99 3.51 13.23
CA PHE A 6 -2.94 2.91 12.30
C PHE A 6 -3.64 1.71 12.97
N THR A 7 -4.97 1.69 12.96
CA THR A 7 -5.75 0.48 13.28
C THR A 7 -5.84 -0.45 12.08
N TYR A 8 -5.84 0.11 10.87
CA TYR A 8 -5.71 -0.57 9.60
C TYR A 8 -4.80 0.24 8.69
N LEU A 9 -3.79 -0.40 8.11
CA LEU A 9 -2.86 0.23 7.17
C LEU A 9 -3.01 -0.45 5.82
N THR A 10 -3.13 0.34 4.74
CA THR A 10 -2.73 -0.09 3.40
C THR A 10 -1.53 0.74 2.96
N LEU A 11 -0.44 0.05 2.65
CA LEU A 11 0.83 0.64 2.22
C LEU A 11 1.25 -0.01 0.91
N THR A 12 1.66 0.82 -0.06
CA THR A 12 2.26 0.36 -1.31
C THR A 12 3.69 0.86 -1.42
N VAL A 13 4.58 0.01 -1.91
CA VAL A 13 5.93 0.38 -2.34
C VAL A 13 6.04 0.11 -3.83
N ILE A 14 6.39 1.15 -4.59
CA ILE A 14 6.57 1.14 -6.04
C ILE A 14 8.08 1.11 -6.33
N ASP A 15 8.51 0.25 -7.26
CA ASP A 15 9.90 0.15 -7.68
C ASP A 15 10.30 1.26 -8.66
N LYS A 16 10.19 2.49 -8.17
CA LYS A 16 10.55 3.69 -8.91
C LYS A 16 10.78 4.86 -7.96
N ASP A 17 11.64 5.80 -8.37
CA ASP A 17 11.92 7.01 -7.60
C ASP A 17 10.68 7.92 -7.49
N VAL A 18 10.65 8.71 -6.41
CA VAL A 18 9.48 9.53 -6.06
C VAL A 18 9.20 10.63 -7.08
N GLN A 19 10.23 11.18 -7.73
CA GLN A 19 10.07 12.25 -8.71
C GLN A 19 9.43 11.72 -10.00
N ALA A 20 9.85 10.55 -10.47
CA ALA A 20 9.23 9.88 -11.60
C ALA A 20 7.80 9.46 -11.27
N CYS A 21 7.55 8.86 -10.10
CA CYS A 21 6.20 8.50 -9.65
C CYS A 21 5.27 9.73 -9.61
N GLN A 22 5.74 10.87 -9.09
CA GLN A 22 4.97 12.11 -9.06
C GLN A 22 4.53 12.53 -10.46
N LYS A 23 5.46 12.56 -11.42
CA LYS A 23 5.15 12.95 -12.82
C LYS A 23 4.17 11.99 -13.49
N MET A 24 4.33 10.69 -13.26
CA MET A 24 3.46 9.65 -13.82
C MET A 24 2.05 9.71 -13.23
N ILE A 25 1.93 9.92 -11.91
CA ILE A 25 0.65 10.08 -11.23
C ILE A 25 -0.06 11.35 -11.71
N ASP A 26 0.66 12.46 -11.84
CA ASP A 26 0.11 13.71 -12.37
C ASP A 26 -0.45 13.52 -13.78
N LYS A 27 0.31 12.85 -14.67
CA LYS A 27 -0.17 12.50 -16.01
C LYS A 27 -1.44 11.63 -15.98
N ILE A 28 -1.46 10.56 -15.18
CA ILE A 28 -2.64 9.67 -15.07
C ILE A 28 -3.87 10.41 -14.53
N SER A 29 -3.66 11.36 -13.63
CA SER A 29 -4.73 12.15 -13.02
C SER A 29 -5.34 13.15 -14.01
N ASN A 30 -4.53 13.67 -14.93
CA ASN A 30 -4.92 14.63 -15.97
C ASN A 30 -5.42 13.97 -17.27
N ASP A 31 -5.18 12.67 -17.48
CA ASP A 31 -5.68 11.90 -18.64
C ASP A 31 -7.21 11.58 -18.58
N GLY A 32 -7.92 11.98 -17.51
CA GLY A 32 -9.35 11.73 -17.30
C GLY A 32 -10.23 12.99 -17.37
N PRO A 33 -11.52 12.93 -17.00
CA PRO A 33 -12.34 14.14 -16.83
C PRO A 33 -11.64 15.06 -15.82
N VAL A 34 -11.52 16.36 -16.12
CA VAL A 34 -10.75 17.35 -15.33
C VAL A 34 -10.99 17.16 -13.83
N GLN A 35 -10.01 16.55 -13.16
CA GLN A 35 -9.95 16.38 -11.72
C GLN A 35 -8.87 17.32 -11.21
N GLU A 36 -9.26 18.34 -10.45
CA GLU A 36 -8.30 19.25 -9.85
C GLU A 36 -7.70 18.58 -8.60
N TYR A 37 -6.41 18.29 -8.66
CA TYR A 37 -5.63 17.91 -7.51
C TYR A 37 -4.79 19.10 -7.04
N ARG A 38 -4.79 19.34 -5.73
CA ARG A 38 -3.78 20.18 -5.11
C ARG A 38 -2.58 19.30 -4.77
N ILE A 39 -1.45 19.58 -5.43
CA ILE A 39 -0.16 18.96 -5.12
C ILE A 39 0.61 19.89 -4.17
N SER A 40 1.18 19.35 -3.10
CA SER A 40 2.06 20.11 -2.21
C SER A 40 3.23 19.27 -1.73
N ILE A 41 4.40 19.90 -1.62
CA ILE A 41 5.63 19.27 -1.10
C ILE A 41 5.89 19.86 0.28
N ARG A 42 5.92 19.02 1.31
CA ARG A 42 6.08 19.42 2.71
C ARG A 42 6.60 18.26 3.54
N ARG A 43 6.88 18.51 4.83
CA ARG A 43 7.35 17.48 5.75
C ARG A 43 6.44 16.24 5.73
N ILE A 44 7.04 15.05 5.77
CA ILE A 44 6.31 13.78 5.85
C ILE A 44 5.53 13.74 7.17
N ASP A 45 4.24 13.46 7.05
CA ASP A 45 3.26 13.46 8.11
C ASP A 45 2.06 12.61 7.66
N PRO A 46 2.15 11.27 7.83
CA PRO A 46 1.10 10.34 7.44
C PRO A 46 -0.27 10.64 8.07
N ASP A 47 -0.29 11.29 9.24
CA ASP A 47 -1.50 11.66 9.98
C ASP A 47 -2.41 12.61 9.16
N LYS A 48 -1.84 13.37 8.21
CA LYS A 48 -2.60 14.21 7.28
C LYS A 48 -3.38 13.44 6.23
N ILE A 49 -3.06 12.16 6.05
CA ILE A 49 -3.81 11.25 5.19
C ILE A 49 -4.92 10.60 6.01
N TYR A 50 -4.56 9.91 7.11
CA TYR A 50 -5.50 9.41 8.12
C TYR A 50 -4.77 8.96 9.40
N ILE A 51 -5.52 8.82 10.50
CA ILE A 51 -5.13 8.15 11.74
C ILE A 51 -6.15 7.03 11.98
N GLY A 52 -5.73 5.90 12.54
CA GLY A 52 -6.62 4.76 12.72
C GLY A 52 -6.84 4.04 11.41
N GLU A 53 -8.05 4.13 10.86
CA GLU A 53 -8.43 3.49 9.60
C GLU A 53 -8.69 4.52 8.49
N PRO A 54 -8.53 4.14 7.20
CA PRO A 54 -8.80 5.05 6.10
C PRO A 54 -10.28 5.46 6.03
N GLU A 55 -10.56 6.74 6.24
CA GLU A 55 -11.90 7.31 6.07
C GLU A 55 -12.00 8.12 4.77
N TYR A 56 -12.85 7.66 3.85
CA TYR A 56 -13.18 8.41 2.63
C TYR A 56 -14.46 9.22 2.81
N ASN A 57 -14.30 10.52 3.07
CA ASN A 57 -15.39 11.48 3.24
C ASN A 57 -15.74 12.25 1.94
N GLY A 58 -15.44 11.67 0.77
CA GLY A 58 -15.60 12.35 -0.52
C GLY A 58 -14.39 13.18 -0.96
N VAL A 59 -13.34 13.30 -0.13
CA VAL A 59 -12.04 13.89 -0.50
C VAL A 59 -10.98 12.79 -0.55
N ARG A 60 -10.29 12.65 -1.68
CA ARG A 60 -9.16 11.70 -1.81
C ARG A 60 -7.87 12.40 -1.43
N LYS A 61 -7.13 11.79 -0.52
CA LYS A 61 -5.81 12.25 -0.06
C LYS A 61 -4.83 11.09 -0.17
N TYR A 62 -3.65 11.36 -0.69
CA TYR A 62 -2.57 10.40 -0.67
C TYR A 62 -1.21 11.10 -0.59
N LEU A 63 -0.25 10.35 -0.06
CA LEU A 63 1.12 10.78 0.18
C LEU A 63 2.05 9.79 -0.50
N ILE A 64 3.03 10.33 -1.21
CA ILE A 64 4.19 9.58 -1.68
C ILE A 64 5.50 10.15 -1.13
N TRP A 65 6.46 9.28 -0.88
CA TRP A 65 7.80 9.67 -0.45
C TRP A 65 8.82 8.61 -0.82
N GLU A 66 10.10 8.98 -0.85
CA GLU A 66 11.21 8.03 -0.91
C GLU A 66 11.69 7.75 0.53
N PRO A 67 11.50 6.53 1.06
CA PRO A 67 11.97 6.19 2.40
C PRO A 67 13.49 6.32 2.51
N LYS A 68 13.99 6.83 3.65
CA LYS A 68 15.43 7.05 3.86
C LYS A 68 16.25 5.76 3.78
N ASN A 69 15.71 4.66 4.27
CA ASN A 69 16.32 3.33 4.25
C ASN A 69 15.99 2.51 2.98
N LEU A 70 15.23 3.08 2.03
CA LEU A 70 14.84 2.42 0.79
C LEU A 70 14.95 3.36 -0.43
N PRO A 71 16.18 3.74 -0.82
CA PRO A 71 16.41 4.70 -1.90
C PRO A 71 15.90 4.18 -3.26
N ASN A 72 15.52 5.10 -4.14
CA ASN A 72 14.99 4.84 -5.50
C ASN A 72 13.66 4.07 -5.55
N LYS A 73 12.97 3.92 -4.41
CA LYS A 73 11.62 3.36 -4.35
C LYS A 73 10.68 4.38 -3.71
N THR A 74 9.40 4.27 -4.05
CA THR A 74 8.38 5.20 -3.58
C THR A 74 7.41 4.47 -2.68
N ALA A 75 7.28 4.91 -1.44
CA ALA A 75 6.19 4.51 -0.56
C ALA A 75 4.94 5.35 -0.87
N PHE A 76 3.77 4.74 -0.71
CA PHE A 76 2.46 5.32 -1.02
C PHE A 76 1.44 4.92 0.04
N ILE A 77 0.72 5.91 0.57
CA ILE A 77 -0.47 5.70 1.41
C ILE A 77 -1.62 6.60 0.92
N ALA A 78 -2.85 6.12 1.06
CA ALA A 78 -4.05 6.87 0.71
C ALA A 78 -5.13 6.71 1.79
N ASN A 79 -6.04 7.68 1.89
CA ASN A 79 -7.22 7.59 2.77
C ASN A 79 -8.33 6.71 2.19
N LEU A 80 -7.97 5.72 1.36
CA LEU A 80 -8.87 4.74 0.78
C LEU A 80 -8.52 3.37 1.36
N ILE A 81 -9.54 2.60 1.75
CA ILE A 81 -9.36 1.29 2.39
C ILE A 81 -8.56 0.31 1.50
N ASP A 82 -8.75 0.39 0.18
CA ASP A 82 -8.05 -0.40 -0.83
C ASP A 82 -6.66 0.17 -1.18
N GLY A 83 -6.20 1.23 -0.52
CA GLY A 83 -4.94 1.91 -0.82
C GLY A 83 -4.89 2.54 -2.20
N TYR A 84 -6.03 2.86 -2.80
CA TYR A 84 -6.12 3.35 -4.18
C TYR A 84 -5.59 2.34 -5.20
N SER A 85 -5.89 1.04 -5.02
CA SER A 85 -5.42 -0.07 -5.84
C SER A 85 -5.57 0.16 -7.36
N SER A 86 -6.65 0.81 -7.79
CA SER A 86 -6.87 1.17 -9.20
C SER A 86 -5.88 2.20 -9.77
N LEU A 87 -5.41 3.17 -8.96
CA LEU A 87 -4.35 4.09 -9.36
C LEU A 87 -3.03 3.35 -9.48
N ILE A 88 -2.71 2.49 -8.50
CA ILE A 88 -1.48 1.68 -8.50
C ILE A 88 -1.44 0.77 -9.72
N TYR A 89 -2.54 0.07 -10.03
CA TYR A 89 -2.68 -0.73 -11.25
C TYR A 89 -2.33 0.08 -12.51
N ARG A 90 -2.98 1.24 -12.72
CA ARG A 90 -2.74 2.09 -13.89
C ARG A 90 -1.32 2.64 -13.94
N LEU A 91 -0.76 2.96 -12.78
CA LEU A 91 0.61 3.45 -12.65
C LEU A 91 1.61 2.39 -13.10
N CYS A 92 1.45 1.14 -12.63
CA CYS A 92 2.29 0.02 -13.03
C CYS A 92 2.13 -0.33 -14.51
N GLU A 93 0.89 -0.54 -14.97
CA GLU A 93 0.56 -0.94 -16.34
C GLU A 93 1.10 0.06 -17.37
N ARG A 94 0.80 1.37 -17.21
CA ARG A 94 1.14 2.39 -18.21
C ARG A 94 2.61 2.77 -18.24
N ASN A 95 3.38 2.42 -17.21
CA ASN A 95 4.77 2.85 -17.06
C ASN A 95 5.75 1.69 -16.85
N SER A 96 5.28 0.46 -17.06
CA SER A 96 6.06 -0.78 -16.91
C SER A 96 6.79 -0.88 -15.55
N LEU A 97 6.05 -0.61 -14.46
CA LEU A 97 6.59 -0.64 -13.11
C LEU A 97 6.16 -1.90 -12.36
N SER A 98 6.88 -2.21 -11.29
CA SER A 98 6.45 -3.17 -10.27
C SER A 98 6.08 -2.47 -8.96
N ALA A 99 5.17 -3.08 -8.21
CA ALA A 99 4.77 -2.60 -6.90
C ALA A 99 4.30 -3.75 -6.00
N ILE A 100 4.54 -3.59 -4.70
CA ILE A 100 3.98 -4.43 -3.66
C ILE A 100 3.06 -3.59 -2.76
N SER A 101 1.84 -4.05 -2.59
CA SER A 101 0.86 -3.48 -1.67
C SER A 101 0.57 -4.49 -0.57
N VAL A 102 0.63 -4.05 0.68
CA VAL A 102 0.14 -4.84 1.81
C VAL A 102 -0.95 -4.07 2.54
N SER A 103 -1.91 -4.81 3.06
CA SER A 103 -2.88 -4.25 3.99
C SER A 103 -3.06 -5.14 5.19
N PHE A 104 -3.17 -4.58 6.38
CA PHE A 104 -3.38 -5.36 7.58
C PHE A 104 -4.09 -4.58 8.69
N THR A 105 -4.99 -5.28 9.38
CA THR A 105 -5.45 -4.87 10.72
C THR A 105 -4.26 -4.92 11.68
N ASN A 106 -3.99 -3.81 12.33
CA ASN A 106 -2.77 -3.57 13.10
C ASN A 106 -3.00 -3.53 14.62
N ILE A 107 -4.25 -3.60 15.05
CA ILE A 107 -4.64 -3.74 16.45
C ILE A 107 -4.95 -5.18 16.81
N LYS A 108 -4.95 -5.46 18.12
CA LYS A 108 -5.55 -6.69 18.64
C LYS A 108 -7.05 -6.68 18.30
N TYR A 109 -7.54 -7.81 17.82
CA TYR A 109 -8.93 -7.98 17.42
C TYR A 109 -9.56 -9.15 18.19
N SER A 110 -10.86 -9.05 18.37
CA SER A 110 -11.75 -9.95 19.08
C SER A 110 -12.58 -10.80 18.11
N LYS A 111 -13.56 -11.53 18.65
CA LYS A 111 -14.47 -12.36 17.87
C LYS A 111 -15.46 -11.53 17.04
N ASP A 112 -15.71 -10.27 17.36
CA ASP A 112 -16.71 -9.46 16.66
C ASP A 112 -16.10 -8.50 15.64
N ASP A 113 -14.78 -8.33 15.68
CA ASP A 113 -14.03 -7.52 14.71
C ASP A 113 -13.93 -8.21 13.34
N LEU A 114 -13.67 -7.42 12.29
CA LEU A 114 -13.51 -7.88 10.91
C LEU A 114 -12.05 -7.68 10.43
N PRO A 115 -11.07 -8.40 11.02
CA PRO A 115 -9.69 -8.29 10.62
C PRO A 115 -9.48 -8.71 9.17
N ALA A 116 -8.57 -8.00 8.51
CA ALA A 116 -8.25 -8.20 7.12
C ALA A 116 -6.74 -8.13 6.88
N PHE A 117 -6.24 -9.04 6.04
CA PHE A 117 -4.84 -9.12 5.63
C PHE A 117 -4.76 -9.34 4.14
N TYR A 118 -4.09 -8.45 3.42
CA TYR A 118 -3.95 -8.48 1.97
C TYR A 118 -2.48 -8.34 1.57
N LEU A 119 -2.11 -9.07 0.54
CA LEU A 119 -0.92 -8.89 -0.26
C LEU A 119 -1.37 -8.77 -1.71
N THR A 120 -0.89 -7.73 -2.39
CA THR A 120 -0.94 -7.62 -3.84
C THR A 120 0.44 -7.31 -4.37
N TYR A 121 0.92 -8.08 -5.32
CA TYR A 121 2.14 -7.82 -6.05
C TYR A 121 1.82 -7.68 -7.53
N ARG A 122 2.37 -6.64 -8.15
CA ARG A 122 2.21 -6.35 -9.57
C ARG A 122 3.58 -6.18 -10.19
N ASP A 123 3.82 -6.83 -11.31
CA ASP A 123 5.04 -6.66 -12.10
C ASP A 123 4.66 -6.48 -13.56
N TYR A 124 4.72 -5.23 -14.01
CA TYR A 124 4.59 -4.85 -15.42
C TYR A 124 5.94 -4.50 -16.06
N SER A 125 7.04 -4.74 -15.34
CA SER A 125 8.38 -4.47 -15.86
C SER A 125 8.77 -5.52 -16.89
N ASN A 126 9.65 -5.15 -17.82
CA ASN A 126 10.24 -6.08 -18.79
C ASN A 126 9.18 -6.88 -19.60
N ASN A 127 8.06 -6.24 -19.96
CA ASN A 127 6.92 -6.86 -20.67
C ASN A 127 6.28 -8.05 -19.92
N LYS A 128 6.47 -8.14 -18.60
CA LYS A 128 5.66 -9.02 -17.77
C LYS A 128 4.28 -8.41 -17.54
N GLU A 129 3.30 -9.25 -17.25
CA GLU A 129 1.96 -8.83 -16.81
C GLU A 129 1.55 -9.77 -15.68
N THR A 130 2.26 -9.68 -14.56
CA THR A 130 2.03 -10.57 -13.42
C THR A 130 1.28 -9.82 -12.33
N GLU A 131 0.14 -10.37 -11.91
CA GLU A 131 -0.56 -9.95 -10.70
C GLU A 131 -0.70 -11.15 -9.75
N ARG A 132 -0.30 -10.92 -8.50
CA ARG A 132 -0.39 -11.90 -7.41
C ARG A 132 -1.23 -11.29 -6.31
N VAL A 133 -2.33 -11.94 -5.95
CA VAL A 133 -3.22 -11.49 -4.87
C VAL A 133 -3.37 -12.62 -3.86
N VAL A 134 -3.12 -12.32 -2.59
CA VAL A 134 -3.32 -13.23 -1.46
C VAL A 134 -4.02 -12.47 -0.34
N TYR A 135 -5.05 -13.06 0.24
CA TYR A 135 -5.66 -12.47 1.42
C TYR A 135 -6.25 -13.50 2.38
N ALA A 136 -6.31 -13.11 3.65
CA ALA A 136 -7.16 -13.73 4.66
C ALA A 136 -7.98 -12.63 5.33
N ILE A 137 -9.29 -12.74 5.23
CA ILE A 137 -10.22 -11.79 5.83
C ILE A 137 -11.24 -12.53 6.66
N LYS A 138 -11.71 -11.88 7.71
CA LYS A 138 -12.86 -12.35 8.48
C LYS A 138 -14.10 -11.67 7.96
N GLU A 139 -14.95 -12.45 7.29
CA GLU A 139 -16.34 -12.09 7.06
C GLU A 139 -17.14 -12.28 8.36
N THR A 140 -18.42 -11.89 8.37
CA THR A 140 -19.31 -11.85 9.54
C THR A 140 -19.15 -13.03 10.51
N HIS A 141 -19.00 -14.27 10.00
CA HIS A 141 -18.88 -15.46 10.84
C HIS A 141 -17.73 -16.40 10.49
N ARG A 142 -16.93 -16.11 9.45
CA ARG A 142 -15.91 -17.05 8.97
C ARG A 142 -14.71 -16.35 8.39
N TRP A 143 -13.57 -17.03 8.50
CA TRP A 143 -12.40 -16.66 7.74
C TRP A 143 -12.51 -17.14 6.30
N VAL A 144 -12.19 -16.26 5.37
CA VAL A 144 -11.98 -16.55 3.96
C VAL A 144 -10.50 -16.38 3.67
N TYR A 145 -9.95 -17.32 2.91
CA TYR A 145 -8.61 -17.25 2.37
C TYR A 145 -8.71 -17.38 0.86
N TYR A 146 -7.95 -16.56 0.15
CA TYR A 146 -7.90 -16.55 -1.30
C TYR A 146 -6.47 -16.29 -1.74
N ALA A 147 -6.07 -16.97 -2.83
CA ALA A 147 -4.78 -16.78 -3.46
C ALA A 147 -4.92 -17.05 -4.96
N VAL A 148 -4.42 -16.13 -5.78
CA VAL A 148 -4.39 -16.24 -7.25
C VAL A 148 -3.12 -15.61 -7.79
N GLY A 149 -2.71 -16.01 -8.99
CA GLY A 149 -1.46 -15.56 -9.60
C GLY A 149 -0.24 -16.33 -9.11
N GLU A 150 0.90 -16.05 -9.73
CA GLU A 150 2.16 -16.75 -9.48
C GLU A 150 2.72 -16.42 -8.10
N VAL A 151 3.12 -17.47 -7.37
CA VAL A 151 3.80 -17.34 -6.08
C VAL A 151 5.15 -16.67 -6.29
N GLN A 152 5.41 -15.61 -5.53
CA GLN A 152 6.65 -14.87 -5.62
C GLN A 152 7.77 -15.50 -4.76
N PRO A 153 9.06 -15.33 -5.13
CA PRO A 153 10.19 -15.94 -4.41
C PRO A 153 10.32 -15.52 -2.94
N PHE A 154 9.76 -14.37 -2.55
CA PHE A 154 9.76 -13.91 -1.16
C PHE A 154 8.66 -14.57 -0.31
N GLU A 155 7.64 -15.16 -0.93
CA GLU A 155 6.55 -15.82 -0.22
C GLU A 155 7.06 -17.09 0.49
N ASP A 156 6.45 -17.43 1.61
CA ASP A 156 6.63 -18.71 2.29
C ASP A 156 5.32 -19.47 2.20
N THR A 157 5.26 -20.39 1.22
CA THR A 157 4.06 -21.15 0.87
C THR A 157 3.66 -22.17 1.92
N THR A 158 4.55 -22.55 2.84
CA THR A 158 4.20 -23.47 3.93
C THR A 158 3.09 -22.89 4.81
N ASN A 159 3.02 -21.56 4.92
CA ASN A 159 1.93 -20.88 5.61
C ASN A 159 0.58 -21.13 4.93
N TYR A 160 0.53 -21.24 3.60
CA TYR A 160 -0.72 -21.34 2.84
C TYR A 160 -1.44 -22.66 3.02
N GLU A 161 -0.71 -23.70 3.45
CA GLU A 161 -1.24 -25.02 3.76
C GLU A 161 -1.85 -25.10 5.17
N ASN A 162 -1.66 -24.06 6.00
CA ASN A 162 -2.13 -24.07 7.38
C ASN A 162 -3.66 -24.26 7.46
N ARG A 163 -4.14 -25.17 8.32
CA ARG A 163 -5.58 -25.41 8.49
C ARG A 163 -6.31 -24.19 9.05
N ILE A 164 -5.63 -23.37 9.84
CA ILE A 164 -6.19 -22.15 10.42
C ILE A 164 -5.96 -21.01 9.43
N LYS A 165 -6.99 -20.65 8.67
CA LYS A 165 -6.93 -19.60 7.62
C LYS A 165 -6.22 -18.29 8.01
N PRO A 166 -6.46 -17.67 9.19
CA PRO A 166 -5.74 -16.45 9.58
C PRO A 166 -4.25 -16.65 9.88
N LYS A 167 -3.77 -17.91 9.97
CA LYS A 167 -2.33 -18.20 10.05
C LYS A 167 -1.67 -18.26 8.68
N ARG A 168 -2.43 -18.32 7.58
CA ARG A 168 -1.90 -18.39 6.22
C ARG A 168 -1.30 -17.07 5.75
N ILE A 169 -1.95 -15.97 6.14
CA ILE A 169 -1.46 -14.60 5.94
C ILE A 169 -2.01 -13.73 7.06
N ASN A 170 -1.13 -12.96 7.67
CA ASN A 170 -1.39 -12.06 8.79
C ASN A 170 -0.28 -11.01 8.86
N LYS A 171 -0.38 -10.04 9.78
CA LYS A 171 0.63 -8.99 9.95
C LYS A 171 2.07 -9.55 10.04
N PRO A 172 2.42 -10.49 10.96
CA PRO A 172 3.77 -11.06 10.99
C PRO A 172 4.25 -11.66 9.66
N VAL A 173 3.39 -12.41 8.95
CA VAL A 173 3.72 -12.99 7.64
C VAL A 173 3.98 -11.89 6.62
N LEU A 174 3.12 -10.88 6.53
CA LEU A 174 3.27 -9.74 5.62
C LEU A 174 4.56 -8.95 5.89
N LEU A 175 4.85 -8.65 7.16
CA LEU A 175 6.10 -7.99 7.54
C LEU A 175 7.32 -8.84 7.18
N SER A 176 7.25 -10.16 7.32
CA SER A 176 8.34 -11.05 6.92
C SER A 176 8.59 -11.00 5.41
N TYR A 177 7.54 -10.89 4.59
CA TYR A 177 7.65 -10.76 3.13
C TYR A 177 8.25 -9.41 2.74
N LEU A 178 7.81 -8.32 3.37
CA LEU A 178 8.41 -7.01 3.16
C LEU A 178 9.90 -6.99 3.51
N LYS A 179 10.29 -7.59 4.65
CA LYS A 179 11.70 -7.69 5.07
C LYS A 179 12.57 -8.46 4.07
N LYS A 180 12.06 -9.55 3.47
CA LYS A 180 12.76 -10.27 2.39
C LYS A 180 12.97 -9.42 1.13
N LEU A 181 12.18 -8.35 0.96
CA LEU A 181 12.33 -7.35 -0.10
C LEU A 181 13.13 -6.11 0.35
N ASN A 182 13.77 -6.16 1.52
CA ASN A 182 14.46 -5.05 2.18
C ASN A 182 13.54 -3.86 2.52
N ILE A 183 12.24 -4.10 2.65
CA ILE A 183 11.26 -3.10 3.07
C ILE A 183 11.00 -3.32 4.56
N ASP A 184 11.55 -2.47 5.41
CA ASP A 184 11.29 -2.52 6.85
C ASP A 184 10.44 -1.33 7.31
N ILE A 185 9.13 -1.54 7.42
CA ILE A 185 8.16 -0.49 7.78
C ILE A 185 8.04 -0.30 9.30
N GLU A 186 8.72 -1.14 10.08
CA GLU A 186 8.84 -0.99 11.54
C GLU A 186 10.01 -0.06 11.91
N ASP A 187 10.93 0.20 10.97
CA ASP A 187 11.98 1.20 11.10
C ASP A 187 11.41 2.62 10.87
N ASP A 188 11.63 3.52 11.83
CA ASP A 188 11.21 4.92 11.73
C ASP A 188 11.86 5.63 10.51
N GLN A 189 13.03 5.16 10.04
CA GLN A 189 13.65 5.67 8.81
C GLN A 189 12.81 5.40 7.54
N PHE A 190 11.94 4.39 7.56
CA PHE A 190 11.04 4.13 6.44
C PHE A 190 10.00 5.25 6.29
N TRP A 191 9.61 5.88 7.40
CA TRP A 191 8.58 6.92 7.45
C TRP A 191 9.14 8.34 7.37
N ASP A 192 10.40 8.46 6.94
CA ASP A 192 11.08 9.72 6.68
C ASP A 192 11.78 9.66 5.32
N SER A 193 12.25 10.79 4.82
CA SER A 193 13.03 10.88 3.59
C SER A 193 14.33 11.65 3.83
N LYS A 194 15.26 11.60 2.87
CA LYS A 194 16.57 12.27 3.00
C LYS A 194 16.46 13.76 3.30
N ASP A 195 15.47 14.44 2.71
CA ASP A 195 15.20 15.87 2.92
C ASP A 195 13.99 16.13 3.84
N GLY A 196 13.44 15.06 4.43
CA GLY A 196 12.26 15.08 5.29
C GLY A 196 10.94 15.38 4.59
N LYS A 197 10.92 15.50 3.25
CA LYS A 197 9.74 15.89 2.47
C LYS A 197 9.06 14.72 1.78
N GLY A 198 7.75 14.84 1.64
CA GLY A 198 6.90 13.99 0.82
C GLY A 198 5.99 14.83 -0.07
N VAL A 199 5.41 14.19 -1.08
CA VAL A 199 4.49 14.80 -2.04
C VAL A 199 3.07 14.40 -1.69
N TYR A 200 2.24 15.38 -1.38
CA TYR A 200 0.84 15.21 -1.02
C TYR A 200 -0.03 15.55 -2.20
N PHE A 201 -1.06 14.74 -2.39
CA PHE A 201 -2.11 14.96 -3.37
C PHE A 201 -3.44 15.02 -2.64
N GLU A 202 -4.22 16.05 -2.92
CA GLU A 202 -5.55 16.25 -2.38
C GLU A 202 -6.52 16.59 -3.52
N ARG A 203 -7.52 15.73 -3.72
CA ARG A 203 -8.56 15.98 -4.73
C ARG A 203 -9.50 17.07 -4.24
N LEU A 204 -9.63 18.15 -5.00
CA LEU A 204 -10.61 19.20 -4.70
C LEU A 204 -12.02 18.68 -5.02
N GLN A 205 -12.96 18.88 -4.10
CA GLN A 205 -14.38 18.71 -4.43
C GLN A 205 -14.78 19.82 -5.41
N ARG A 206 -15.45 19.46 -6.50
CA ARG A 206 -16.14 20.46 -7.33
C ARG A 206 -17.21 21.10 -6.44
N LYS A 207 -17.15 22.42 -6.29
CA LYS A 207 -18.23 23.22 -5.71
C LYS A 207 -19.48 23.12 -6.57
#